data_AF-A0A754MEH4-F1
#
_entry.id   AF-A0A754MEH4-F1
#
_cell.length_a   1.000
_cell.length_b   1.000
_cell.length_c   1.000
_cell.angle_alpha   90.00
_cell.angle_beta   90.00
_cell.angle_gamma   90.00
#
_symmetry.space_group_name_H-M   'P 1'
#
loop_
_entity.id
_entity.type
_entity.pdbx_description
1 polymer ?
#
loop_
_entity_poly.entity_id
_entity_poly.type
_entity_poly.pdbx_seq_one_letter_code
_entity_poly.pdbx_strand_id
1 'polypeptide(L)'
;MTTTSIEDFVRYSKGYASATEKARCFIDADHMTARSVFNIGTLDNPGHADNVASITLKQTAPFRALLQINGERLKQKQIAEWLEDWSDYLLAFDADGKTMQISQAAQAVRRITIQQATQQDHEDGDFSGKKSLMQSIEASSKDVMPVAFEFKCVPYEGLGERAFSLRNSLLTGDEPRFVLRIVQLEAQEEAIANEFRDLLISKFDGESVETFIGNFKA
;
A
#
# COMPACT_ATOMS: atom_id res chain seq x y z
N MET A 1 0.05 -16.39 23.10
CA MET A 1 0.34 -16.74 21.69
C MET A 1 0.67 -15.47 20.91
N THR A 2 1.60 -15.52 19.96
CA THR A 2 1.82 -14.43 18.99
C THR A 2 1.79 -15.02 17.58
N THR A 3 1.06 -14.39 16.66
CA THR A 3 0.91 -14.88 15.28
C THR A 3 0.81 -13.73 14.28
N THR A 4 0.97 -14.03 12.99
CA THR A 4 0.64 -13.13 11.87
C THR A 4 -0.63 -13.55 11.15
N SER A 5 -1.19 -14.71 11.48
CA SER A 5 -2.36 -15.33 10.84
C SER A 5 -3.64 -14.95 11.57
N ILE A 6 -4.56 -14.28 10.84
CA ILE A 6 -5.88 -13.91 11.36
C ILE A 6 -6.66 -15.16 11.79
N GLU A 7 -6.63 -16.22 10.98
CA GLU A 7 -7.36 -17.47 11.27
C GLU A 7 -6.84 -18.14 12.54
N ASP A 8 -5.52 -18.19 12.76
CA ASP A 8 -4.94 -18.78 13.97
C ASP A 8 -5.23 -17.92 15.21
N PHE A 9 -5.13 -16.60 15.07
CA PHE A 9 -5.48 -15.66 16.13
C PHE A 9 -6.93 -15.84 16.57
N VAL A 10 -7.86 -15.82 15.62
CA VAL A 10 -9.29 -16.00 15.87
C VAL A 10 -9.57 -17.37 16.49
N ARG A 11 -9.03 -18.45 15.90
CA ARG A 11 -9.21 -19.82 16.41
C ARG A 11 -8.73 -19.97 17.85
N TYR A 12 -7.54 -19.47 18.16
CA TYR A 12 -6.98 -19.52 19.51
C TYR A 12 -7.84 -18.70 20.48
N SER A 13 -8.20 -17.47 20.11
CA SER A 13 -8.99 -16.59 20.99
C SER A 13 -10.38 -17.15 21.29
N LYS A 14 -11.06 -17.75 20.31
CA LYS A 14 -12.34 -18.44 20.53
C LYS A 14 -12.19 -19.65 21.46
N GLY A 15 -11.14 -20.45 21.27
CA GLY A 15 -10.92 -21.65 22.08
C GLY A 15 -10.61 -21.37 23.56
N TYR A 16 -10.08 -20.19 23.88
CA TYR A 16 -9.75 -19.78 25.25
C TYR A 16 -10.79 -18.84 25.89
N ALA A 17 -11.73 -18.32 25.12
CA ALA A 17 -12.81 -17.49 25.64
C ALA A 17 -13.86 -18.35 26.36
N SER A 18 -14.33 -17.89 27.51
CA SER A 18 -15.43 -18.51 28.26
C SER A 18 -16.69 -17.65 28.20
N ALA A 19 -17.86 -18.28 28.22
CA ALA A 19 -19.13 -17.56 28.33
C ALA A 19 -19.29 -16.85 29.68
N THR A 20 -18.64 -17.37 30.74
CA THR A 20 -18.71 -16.78 32.09
C THR A 20 -17.72 -15.64 32.28
N GLU A 21 -16.58 -15.70 31.59
CA GLU A 21 -15.52 -14.69 31.59
C GLU A 21 -15.14 -14.42 30.15
N LYS A 22 -15.86 -13.48 29.53
CA LYS A 22 -15.62 -13.11 28.14
C LYS A 22 -14.23 -12.53 27.99
N ALA A 23 -13.54 -12.95 26.95
CA ALA A 23 -12.29 -12.33 26.55
C ALA A 23 -12.56 -10.93 26.01
N ARG A 24 -11.58 -10.03 26.12
CA ARG A 24 -11.62 -8.71 25.47
C ARG A 24 -10.50 -8.62 24.44
N CYS A 25 -10.85 -8.28 23.20
CA CYS A 25 -9.92 -8.09 22.10
C CYS A 25 -9.81 -6.60 21.77
N PHE A 26 -8.60 -6.06 21.87
CA PHE A 26 -8.29 -4.67 21.58
C PHE A 26 -7.62 -4.61 20.21
N ILE A 27 -8.18 -3.82 19.29
CA ILE A 27 -7.73 -3.70 17.90
C ILE A 27 -7.09 -2.34 17.72
N ASP A 28 -5.81 -2.33 17.35
CA ASP A 28 -5.05 -1.17 16.93
C ASP A 28 -4.83 -1.28 15.42
N ALA A 29 -5.79 -0.73 14.67
CA ALA A 29 -5.82 -0.80 13.23
C ALA A 29 -4.71 0.04 12.57
N ASP A 30 -4.28 1.14 13.22
CA ASP A 30 -3.20 2.00 12.72
C ASP A 30 -1.87 1.25 12.70
N HIS A 31 -1.63 0.38 13.68
CA HIS A 31 -0.44 -0.47 13.74
C HIS A 31 -0.66 -1.88 13.17
N MET A 32 -1.86 -2.17 12.64
CA MET A 32 -2.25 -3.48 12.12
C MET A 32 -2.02 -4.60 13.14
N THR A 33 -2.38 -4.34 14.40
CA THR A 33 -2.26 -5.27 15.52
C THR A 33 -3.57 -5.46 16.27
N ALA A 34 -3.71 -6.61 16.93
CA ALA A 34 -4.76 -6.81 17.91
C ALA A 34 -4.28 -7.70 19.06
N ARG A 35 -4.90 -7.53 20.23
CA ARG A 35 -4.57 -8.28 21.45
C ARG A 35 -5.84 -8.74 22.16
N SER A 36 -6.02 -10.06 22.27
CA SER A 36 -7.04 -10.67 23.13
C SER A 36 -6.47 -10.92 24.53
N VAL A 37 -7.23 -10.53 25.56
CA VAL A 37 -6.95 -10.78 26.97
C VAL A 37 -8.06 -11.68 27.52
N PHE A 38 -7.66 -12.84 28.04
CA PHE A 38 -8.61 -13.89 28.47
C PHE A 38 -8.98 -13.80 29.95
N ASN A 39 -8.11 -13.21 30.78
CA ASN A 39 -8.28 -13.15 32.23
C ASN A 39 -8.23 -11.70 32.76
N ILE A 40 -8.98 -10.80 32.11
CA ILE A 40 -9.04 -9.37 32.49
C ILE A 40 -9.90 -9.12 33.74
N GLY A 41 -10.86 -9.99 34.03
CA GLY A 41 -11.78 -9.88 35.16
C GLY A 41 -12.82 -8.77 35.02
N THR A 42 -13.42 -8.38 36.14
CA THR A 42 -14.45 -7.34 36.25
C THR A 42 -13.95 -6.15 37.06
N LEU A 43 -14.77 -5.10 37.18
CA LEU A 43 -14.44 -3.96 38.03
C LEU A 43 -14.34 -4.36 39.51
N ASP A 44 -15.21 -5.26 39.97
CA ASP A 44 -15.25 -5.70 41.37
C ASP A 44 -14.20 -6.79 41.68
N ASN A 45 -13.87 -7.63 40.69
CA ASN A 45 -12.87 -8.67 40.78
C ASN A 45 -11.90 -8.57 39.58
N PRO A 46 -10.88 -7.70 39.65
CA PRO A 46 -9.92 -7.54 38.57
C PRO A 46 -9.09 -8.82 38.39
N GLY A 47 -8.85 -9.19 37.14
CA GLY A 47 -7.99 -10.32 36.79
C GLY A 47 -6.54 -9.91 36.55
N HIS A 48 -5.67 -10.88 36.30
CA HIS A 48 -4.23 -10.64 36.09
C HIS A 48 -3.90 -10.02 34.72
N ALA A 49 -4.79 -10.17 33.73
CA ALA A 49 -4.63 -9.66 32.37
C ALA A 49 -3.32 -10.06 31.64
N ASP A 50 -2.73 -11.19 32.03
CA ASP A 50 -1.47 -11.72 31.52
C ASP A 50 -1.65 -12.91 30.56
N ASN A 51 -2.80 -13.59 30.58
CA ASN A 51 -3.14 -14.61 29.60
C ASN A 51 -3.66 -13.94 28.33
N VAL A 52 -2.79 -13.86 27.32
CA VAL A 52 -3.04 -13.08 26.11
C VAL A 52 -2.68 -13.80 24.81
N ALA A 53 -3.38 -13.40 23.75
CA ALA A 53 -2.99 -13.65 22.37
C ALA A 53 -2.79 -12.32 21.65
N SER A 54 -1.79 -12.24 20.78
CA SER A 54 -1.51 -11.06 19.97
C SER A 54 -1.35 -11.42 18.51
N ILE A 55 -1.81 -10.53 17.63
CA ILE A 55 -1.57 -10.58 16.19
C ILE A 55 -0.93 -9.29 15.71
N THR A 56 0.01 -9.42 14.78
CA THR A 56 0.56 -8.31 13.98
C THR A 56 0.54 -8.76 12.54
N LEU A 57 -0.21 -8.06 11.69
CA LEU A 57 -0.30 -8.44 10.28
C LEU A 57 1.04 -8.20 9.58
N LYS A 58 1.38 -9.13 8.70
CA LYS A 58 2.61 -9.06 7.91
C LYS A 58 2.31 -8.43 6.56
N GLN A 59 3.00 -7.33 6.26
CA GLN A 59 2.98 -6.73 4.92
C GLN A 59 3.51 -7.73 3.89
N THR A 60 2.83 -7.82 2.75
CA THR A 60 3.27 -8.69 1.65
C THR A 60 4.50 -8.11 0.95
N ALA A 61 5.23 -8.94 0.20
CA ALA A 61 6.38 -8.47 -0.56
C ALA A 61 6.03 -7.39 -1.61
N PRO A 62 4.96 -7.53 -2.42
CA PRO A 62 4.57 -6.50 -3.39
C PRO A 62 4.23 -5.16 -2.75
N PHE A 63 3.48 -5.17 -1.64
CA PHE A 63 3.08 -3.93 -0.99
C PHE A 63 4.26 -3.19 -0.36
N ARG A 64 5.22 -3.90 0.26
CA ARG A 64 6.46 -3.29 0.74
C ARG A 64 7.27 -2.66 -0.39
N ALA A 65 7.36 -3.34 -1.54
CA ALA A 65 8.07 -2.81 -2.70
C ALA A 65 7.38 -1.55 -3.27
N LEU A 66 6.05 -1.54 -3.28
CA LEU A 66 5.26 -0.36 -3.67
C LEU A 66 5.49 0.83 -2.74
N LEU A 67 5.46 0.62 -1.42
CA LEU A 67 5.71 1.68 -0.45
C LEU A 67 7.14 2.22 -0.54
N GLN A 68 8.13 1.35 -0.77
CA GLN A 68 9.53 1.74 -0.86
C GLN A 68 9.84 2.69 -2.02
N ILE A 69 9.13 2.57 -3.15
CA ILE A 69 9.38 3.43 -4.32
C ILE A 69 8.55 4.71 -4.33
N ASN A 70 7.59 4.84 -3.41
CA ASN A 70 6.70 5.99 -3.36
C ASN A 70 7.46 7.28 -3.02
N GLY A 71 7.52 8.20 -3.98
CA GLY A 71 8.20 9.49 -3.83
C GLY A 71 9.71 9.45 -4.07
N GLU A 72 10.30 8.28 -4.34
CA GLU A 72 11.72 8.13 -4.61
C GLU A 72 12.13 8.75 -5.95
N ARG A 73 13.35 9.29 -6.01
CA ARG A 73 13.93 9.90 -7.22
C ARG A 73 14.76 8.89 -8.00
N LEU A 74 14.08 8.10 -8.82
CA LEU A 74 14.65 6.98 -9.55
C LEU A 74 15.41 7.45 -10.80
N LYS A 75 16.62 6.92 -11.01
CA LYS A 75 17.26 6.96 -12.32
C LYS A 75 16.48 6.08 -13.29
N GLN A 76 16.57 6.40 -14.57
CA GLN A 76 15.98 5.65 -15.68
C GLN A 76 16.20 4.13 -15.60
N LYS A 77 17.43 3.70 -15.29
CA LYS A 77 17.73 2.27 -15.10
C LYS A 77 16.93 1.65 -13.94
N GLN A 78 16.86 2.35 -12.81
CA GLN A 78 16.22 1.84 -11.59
C GLN A 78 14.71 1.67 -11.76
N ILE A 79 14.04 2.67 -12.35
CA ILE A 79 12.59 2.56 -12.61
C ILE A 79 12.30 1.47 -13.67
N ALA A 80 13.12 1.34 -14.70
CA ALA A 80 12.90 0.33 -15.72
C ALA A 80 13.05 -1.11 -15.18
N GLU A 81 14.09 -1.35 -14.37
CA GLU A 81 14.28 -2.63 -13.67
C GLU A 81 13.12 -2.91 -12.71
N TRP A 82 12.69 -1.91 -11.94
CA TRP A 82 11.56 -2.07 -11.03
C TRP A 82 10.24 -2.40 -11.76
N LEU A 83 9.97 -1.74 -12.90
CA LEU A 83 8.80 -2.06 -13.73
C LEU A 83 8.85 -3.50 -14.26
N GLU A 84 10.03 -3.98 -14.64
CA GLU A 84 10.23 -5.35 -15.13
C GLU A 84 10.04 -6.38 -13.99
N ASP A 85 10.64 -6.14 -12.83
CA ASP A 85 10.58 -7.02 -11.64
C ASP A 85 9.15 -7.20 -11.10
N TRP A 86 8.32 -6.16 -11.19
CA TRP A 86 6.94 -6.16 -10.68
C TRP A 86 5.88 -6.17 -11.78
N SER A 87 6.25 -6.58 -12.99
CA SER A 87 5.39 -6.52 -14.18
C SER A 87 4.04 -7.25 -14.02
N ASP A 88 4.00 -8.36 -13.27
CA ASP A 88 2.78 -9.12 -12.98
C ASP A 88 1.74 -8.34 -12.14
N TYR A 89 2.19 -7.30 -11.42
CA TYR A 89 1.35 -6.48 -10.55
C TYR A 89 0.96 -5.15 -11.20
N LEU A 90 1.49 -4.85 -12.39
CA LEU A 90 1.47 -3.51 -12.97
C LEU A 90 0.62 -3.44 -14.24
N LEU A 91 -0.13 -2.35 -14.36
CA LEU A 91 -0.74 -1.88 -15.59
C LEU A 91 -0.29 -0.45 -15.86
N ALA A 92 0.15 -0.14 -17.08
CA ALA A 92 0.64 1.19 -17.45
C ALA A 92 -0.37 1.93 -18.31
N PHE A 93 -0.41 3.26 -18.18
CA PHE A 93 -1.31 4.15 -18.90
C PHE A 93 -0.54 5.29 -19.57
N ASP A 94 -0.91 5.61 -20.80
CA ASP A 94 -0.44 6.80 -21.51
C ASP A 94 -1.25 8.06 -21.15
N ALA A 95 -0.89 9.19 -21.78
CA ALA A 95 -1.51 10.49 -21.55
C ALA A 95 -3.01 10.55 -21.91
N ASP A 96 -3.48 9.66 -22.79
CA ASP A 96 -4.88 9.55 -23.19
C ASP A 96 -5.66 8.54 -22.31
N GLY A 97 -4.98 7.94 -21.32
CA GLY A 97 -5.55 6.94 -20.42
C GLY A 97 -5.65 5.55 -21.04
N LYS A 98 -4.99 5.31 -22.17
CA LYS A 98 -4.97 4.00 -22.81
C LYS A 98 -3.90 3.12 -22.18
N THR A 99 -4.23 1.85 -22.01
CA THR A 99 -3.34 0.86 -21.40
C THR A 99 -2.22 0.44 -22.35
N MET A 100 -1.03 0.23 -21.80
CA MET A 100 0.11 -0.35 -22.51
C MET A 100 0.78 -1.47 -21.72
N GLN A 101 1.52 -2.33 -22.41
CA GLN A 101 2.25 -3.42 -21.77
C GLN A 101 3.42 -2.88 -20.95
N ILE A 102 3.71 -3.49 -19.80
CA ILE A 102 4.81 -3.05 -18.94
C ILE A 102 6.17 -3.14 -19.62
N SER A 103 6.37 -4.12 -20.49
CA SER A 103 7.58 -4.21 -21.31
C SER A 103 7.74 -3.01 -22.26
N GLN A 104 6.64 -2.46 -22.79
CA GLN A 104 6.66 -1.26 -23.62
C GLN A 104 6.95 -0.02 -22.77
N ALA A 105 6.30 0.10 -21.61
CA ALA A 105 6.51 1.19 -20.66
C ALA A 105 7.97 1.24 -20.18
N ALA A 106 8.54 0.10 -19.77
CA ALA A 106 9.94 0.00 -19.35
C ALA A 106 10.90 0.37 -20.47
N GLN A 107 10.63 -0.05 -21.71
CA GLN A 107 11.44 0.34 -22.87
C GLN A 107 11.34 1.84 -23.19
N ALA A 108 10.15 2.43 -23.12
CA ALA A 108 9.94 3.86 -23.34
C ALA A 108 10.76 4.67 -22.31
N VAL A 109 10.69 4.27 -21.05
CA VAL A 109 11.53 4.86 -19.98
C VAL A 109 13.02 4.71 -20.30
N ARG A 110 13.48 3.52 -20.71
CA ARG A 110 14.89 3.26 -21.09
C ARG A 110 15.36 4.05 -22.32
N ARG A 111 14.47 4.58 -23.16
CA ARG A 111 14.83 5.33 -24.37
C ARG A 111 14.82 6.85 -24.21
N ILE A 112 14.37 7.38 -23.06
CA ILE A 112 14.45 8.82 -22.81
C ILE A 112 15.89 9.29 -22.86
N THR A 113 16.13 10.35 -23.62
CA THR A 113 17.42 11.03 -23.71
C THR A 113 17.41 12.33 -22.92
N ILE A 114 18.59 12.76 -22.45
CA ILE A 114 18.75 14.03 -21.72
C ILE A 114 18.27 15.21 -22.59
N GLN A 115 18.56 15.21 -23.89
CA GLN A 115 18.11 16.26 -24.82
C GLN A 115 16.58 16.37 -24.86
N GLN A 116 15.85 15.26 -24.90
CA GLN A 116 14.38 15.29 -24.84
C GLN A 116 13.85 15.81 -23.50
N ALA A 117 14.61 15.63 -22.42
CA ALA A 117 14.27 16.17 -21.11
C ALA A 117 14.63 17.66 -20.94
N THR A 118 15.71 18.15 -21.57
CA THR A 118 16.22 19.53 -21.37
C THR A 118 15.86 20.51 -22.48
N GLN A 119 15.52 20.05 -23.69
CA GLN A 119 15.18 20.92 -24.83
C GLN A 119 13.94 21.80 -24.57
N GLN A 120 13.22 21.54 -23.47
CA GLN A 120 12.04 22.28 -23.07
C GLN A 120 12.23 23.34 -21.97
N ASP A 121 13.28 23.27 -21.12
CA ASP A 121 13.56 24.34 -20.14
C ASP A 121 13.83 25.69 -20.86
N HIS A 122 14.22 25.65 -22.14
CA HIS A 122 14.51 26.82 -22.96
C HIS A 122 13.32 27.38 -23.78
N GLU A 123 12.17 26.68 -23.84
CA GLU A 123 10.95 27.15 -24.51
C GLU A 123 9.92 27.78 -23.54
N ASP A 124 10.29 27.95 -22.26
CA ASP A 124 9.47 28.50 -21.17
C ASP A 124 9.28 30.05 -21.24
N GLY A 125 9.12 30.58 -22.46
CA GLY A 125 8.92 32.00 -22.74
C GLY A 125 7.48 32.41 -23.07
N ASP A 126 6.57 31.48 -23.39
CA ASP A 126 5.23 31.85 -23.86
C ASP A 126 4.10 30.99 -23.27
N PHE A 127 3.17 31.66 -22.60
CA PHE A 127 2.26 31.11 -21.60
C PHE A 127 0.88 30.84 -22.21
N SER A 128 0.72 29.85 -23.10
CA SER A 128 -0.62 29.35 -23.46
C SER A 128 -0.61 27.88 -23.90
N GLY A 129 -1.22 27.00 -23.08
CA GLY A 129 -1.47 25.58 -23.40
C GLY A 129 -0.38 24.60 -22.94
N LYS A 130 -0.19 24.45 -21.61
CA LYS A 130 0.85 23.57 -21.05
C LYS A 130 0.54 22.09 -21.29
N LYS A 131 1.18 21.47 -22.30
CA LYS A 131 1.39 20.02 -22.32
C LYS A 131 2.30 19.63 -21.17
N SER A 132 2.05 18.49 -20.52
CA SER A 132 2.98 17.98 -19.51
C SER A 132 4.34 17.65 -20.14
N LEU A 133 5.40 17.62 -19.35
CA LEU A 133 6.73 17.23 -19.82
C LEU A 133 6.71 15.86 -20.52
N MET A 134 5.93 14.91 -20.00
CA MET A 134 5.77 13.59 -20.63
C MET A 134 5.07 13.65 -21.98
N GLN A 135 4.00 14.45 -22.11
CA GLN A 135 3.34 14.67 -23.40
C GLN A 135 4.26 15.36 -24.42
N SER A 136 5.20 16.17 -23.93
CA SER A 136 6.17 16.87 -24.77
C SER A 136 7.31 15.96 -25.23
N ILE A 137 7.76 15.05 -24.36
CA ILE A 137 8.67 13.95 -24.73
C ILE A 137 8.00 13.03 -25.75
N GLU A 138 6.73 12.69 -25.56
CA GLU A 138 5.98 11.88 -26.53
C GLU A 138 5.90 12.58 -27.91
N ALA A 139 5.69 13.89 -27.95
CA ALA A 139 5.66 14.65 -29.20
C ALA A 139 7.02 14.72 -29.93
N SER A 140 8.13 14.60 -29.20
CA SER A 140 9.50 14.62 -29.74
C SER A 140 10.15 13.24 -29.87
N SER A 141 9.48 12.19 -29.38
CA SER A 141 9.91 10.80 -29.48
C SER A 141 8.95 9.98 -30.35
N LYS A 142 9.33 8.76 -30.71
CA LYS A 142 8.42 7.81 -31.37
C LYS A 142 7.73 6.87 -30.37
N ASP A 143 8.04 7.01 -29.09
CA ASP A 143 7.56 6.13 -28.03
C ASP A 143 6.46 6.81 -27.21
N VAL A 144 5.39 6.06 -26.95
CA VAL A 144 4.31 6.50 -26.07
C VAL A 144 4.78 6.39 -24.63
N MET A 145 4.72 7.49 -23.88
CA MET A 145 5.28 7.56 -22.53
C MET A 145 4.24 7.16 -21.47
N PRO A 146 4.58 6.28 -20.50
CA PRO A 146 3.68 5.99 -19.39
C PRO A 146 3.61 7.19 -18.43
N VAL A 147 2.40 7.73 -18.23
CA VAL A 147 2.13 8.84 -17.30
C VAL A 147 1.57 8.38 -15.96
N ALA A 148 1.00 7.18 -15.92
CA ALA A 148 0.45 6.58 -14.72
C ALA A 148 0.60 5.05 -14.75
N PHE A 149 0.52 4.46 -13.57
CA PHE A 149 0.44 3.02 -13.40
C PHE A 149 -0.67 2.66 -12.42
N GLU A 150 -1.18 1.45 -12.51
CA GLU A 150 -1.95 0.79 -11.46
C GLU A 150 -1.13 -0.39 -10.96
N PHE A 151 -0.94 -0.47 -9.64
CA PHE A 151 -0.26 -1.57 -8.97
C PHE A 151 -1.28 -2.37 -8.18
N LYS A 152 -1.59 -3.60 -8.58
CA LYS A 152 -2.62 -4.42 -7.95
C LYS A 152 -2.00 -5.49 -7.06
N CYS A 153 -2.21 -5.43 -5.74
CA CYS A 153 -1.67 -6.42 -4.82
C CYS A 153 -2.50 -6.56 -3.53
N VAL A 154 -2.24 -7.66 -2.79
CA VAL A 154 -2.73 -7.83 -1.42
C VAL A 154 -1.77 -7.10 -0.47
N PRO A 155 -2.21 -6.14 0.37
CA PRO A 155 -1.30 -5.34 1.20
C PRO A 155 -0.75 -6.09 2.42
N TYR A 156 -1.61 -6.86 3.08
CA TYR A 156 -1.27 -7.68 4.25
C TYR A 156 -1.82 -9.10 4.10
N GLU A 157 -1.09 -10.08 4.62
CA GLU A 157 -1.55 -11.48 4.64
C GLU A 157 -2.93 -11.58 5.32
N GLY A 158 -3.90 -12.14 4.61
CA GLY A 158 -5.27 -12.34 5.10
C GLY A 158 -6.27 -11.21 4.80
N LEU A 159 -5.84 -10.12 4.16
CA LEU A 159 -6.73 -9.06 3.66
C LEU A 159 -6.97 -9.19 2.14
N GLY A 160 -7.88 -8.36 1.63
CA GLY A 160 -8.27 -8.30 0.22
C GLY A 160 -7.23 -7.66 -0.69
N GLU A 161 -7.27 -8.05 -1.97
CA GLU A 161 -6.49 -7.42 -3.03
C GLU A 161 -7.00 -6.01 -3.33
N ARG A 162 -6.08 -5.08 -3.61
CA ARG A 162 -6.37 -3.67 -3.91
C ARG A 162 -5.54 -3.17 -5.08
N ALA A 163 -6.11 -2.22 -5.82
CA ALA A 163 -5.45 -1.50 -6.89
C ALA A 163 -4.98 -0.12 -6.39
N PHE A 164 -3.68 0.14 -6.50
CA PHE A 164 -3.06 1.40 -6.11
C PHE A 164 -2.69 2.21 -7.35
N SER A 165 -3.30 3.38 -7.53
CA SER A 165 -2.93 4.28 -8.62
C SER A 165 -1.61 5.00 -8.31
N LEU A 166 -0.69 4.98 -9.27
CA LEU A 166 0.60 5.66 -9.23
C LEU A 166 0.64 6.75 -10.29
N ARG A 167 0.94 7.98 -9.89
CA ARG A 167 1.32 9.04 -10.84
C ARG A 167 2.80 8.90 -11.16
N ASN A 168 3.14 8.88 -12.44
CA ASN A 168 4.51 9.01 -12.89
C ASN A 168 4.84 10.49 -13.12
N SER A 169 6.00 10.93 -12.69
CA SER A 169 6.51 12.28 -12.95
C SER A 169 7.96 12.21 -13.35
N LEU A 170 8.37 13.08 -14.26
CA LEU A 170 9.75 13.22 -14.70
C LEU A 170 10.25 14.59 -14.24
N LEU A 171 11.36 14.61 -13.54
CA LEU A 171 12.06 15.82 -13.11
C LEU A 171 13.23 16.08 -14.07
N THR A 172 13.29 17.30 -14.61
CA THR A 172 14.37 17.79 -15.46
C THR A 172 15.51 18.37 -14.62
N GLY A 173 16.72 18.29 -15.16
CA GLY A 173 17.98 18.69 -14.52
C GLY A 173 19.16 18.05 -15.25
N ASP A 174 20.35 18.06 -14.65
CA ASP A 174 21.56 17.47 -15.27
C ASP A 174 21.38 15.97 -15.61
N GLU A 175 20.62 15.24 -14.78
CA GLU A 175 20.18 13.86 -15.04
C GLU A 175 18.66 13.73 -14.81
N PRO A 176 17.87 13.25 -15.79
CA PRO A 176 16.43 13.07 -15.62
C PRO A 176 16.10 12.04 -14.53
N ARG A 177 15.13 12.38 -13.66
CA ARG A 177 14.68 11.51 -12.56
C ARG A 177 13.20 11.25 -12.61
N PHE A 178 12.83 9.98 -12.49
CA PHE A 178 11.43 9.57 -12.38
C PHE A 178 11.00 9.52 -10.93
N VAL A 179 9.76 9.91 -10.67
CA VAL A 179 9.14 9.84 -9.36
C VAL A 179 7.77 9.21 -9.52
N LEU A 180 7.57 8.04 -8.90
CA LEU A 180 6.28 7.39 -8.78
C LEU A 180 5.64 7.81 -7.46
N ARG A 181 4.40 8.29 -7.49
CA ARG A 181 3.67 8.68 -6.28
C ARG A 181 2.32 7.97 -6.21
N ILE A 182 2.08 7.26 -5.10
CA ILE A 182 0.80 6.65 -4.79
C ILE A 182 -0.24 7.76 -4.58
N VAL A 183 -1.37 7.65 -5.26
CA VAL A 183 -2.48 8.59 -5.13
C VAL A 183 -3.24 8.28 -3.83
N GLN A 184 -3.36 9.27 -2.95
CA GLN A 184 -4.11 9.18 -1.69
C GLN A 184 -3.68 7.99 -0.81
N LEU A 185 -2.36 7.83 -0.60
CA LEU A 185 -1.82 6.72 0.20
C LEU A 185 -2.46 6.66 1.59
N GLU A 186 -2.61 7.79 2.26
CA GLU A 186 -3.18 7.85 3.62
C GLU A 186 -4.62 7.31 3.67
N ALA A 187 -5.43 7.62 2.65
CA ALA A 187 -6.79 7.10 2.55
C ALA A 187 -6.82 5.59 2.24
N GLN A 188 -5.85 5.08 1.47
CA GLN A 188 -5.70 3.65 1.24
C GLN A 188 -5.29 2.92 2.52
N GLU A 189 -4.35 3.47 3.28
CA GLU A 189 -3.92 2.94 4.58
C GLU A 189 -5.10 2.91 5.58
N GLU A 190 -5.88 3.99 5.67
CA GLU A 190 -7.09 4.03 6.49
C GLU A 190 -8.11 2.97 6.07
N ALA A 191 -8.34 2.80 4.76
CA ALA A 191 -9.26 1.78 4.26
C ALA A 191 -8.77 0.35 4.53
N ILE A 192 -7.46 0.12 4.57
CA ILE A 192 -6.85 -1.18 4.93
C ILE A 192 -6.99 -1.43 6.44
N ALA A 193 -6.75 -0.41 7.27
CA ALA A 193 -6.94 -0.47 8.72
C ALA A 193 -8.40 -0.78 9.09
N ASN A 194 -9.34 -0.09 8.43
CA ASN A 194 -10.78 -0.34 8.59
C ASN A 194 -11.16 -1.77 8.20
N GLU A 195 -10.63 -2.30 7.09
CA GLU A 195 -10.86 -3.69 6.67
C GLU A 195 -10.39 -4.69 7.74
N PHE A 196 -9.18 -4.51 8.29
CA PHE A 196 -8.67 -5.39 9.33
C PHE A 196 -9.54 -5.36 10.59
N ARG A 197 -9.94 -4.17 11.03
CA ARG A 197 -10.86 -3.98 12.16
C ARG A 197 -12.18 -4.72 11.93
N ASP A 198 -12.83 -4.43 10.82
CA ASP A 198 -14.17 -4.93 10.54
C ASP A 198 -14.15 -6.46 10.34
N LEU A 199 -13.07 -6.99 9.78
CA LEU A 199 -12.82 -8.44 9.68
C LEU A 199 -12.74 -9.11 11.05
N LEU A 200 -11.98 -8.55 12.00
CA LEU A 200 -11.89 -9.12 13.36
C LEU A 200 -13.22 -9.01 14.11
N ILE A 201 -13.92 -7.87 14.01
CA ILE A 201 -15.26 -7.70 14.60
C ILE A 201 -16.20 -8.78 14.06
N SER A 202 -16.25 -8.96 12.74
CA SER A 202 -17.09 -9.98 12.11
C SER A 202 -16.71 -11.40 12.54
N LYS A 203 -15.41 -11.71 12.67
CA LYS A 203 -14.94 -13.04 13.07
C LYS A 203 -15.29 -13.38 14.53
N PHE A 204 -15.46 -12.38 15.38
CA PHE A 204 -15.85 -12.54 16.79
C PHE A 204 -17.34 -12.27 17.05
N ASP A 205 -18.13 -11.93 16.04
CA ASP A 205 -19.57 -11.74 16.21
C ASP A 205 -20.24 -13.04 16.69
N GLY A 206 -21.09 -12.92 17.72
CA GLY A 206 -21.72 -14.05 18.39
C GLY A 206 -20.81 -14.91 19.29
N GLU A 207 -19.52 -14.57 19.42
CA GLU A 207 -18.54 -15.32 20.22
C GLU A 207 -18.35 -14.72 21.62
N SER A 208 -17.68 -15.45 22.51
CA SER A 208 -17.34 -14.98 23.87
C SER A 208 -16.13 -14.02 23.90
N VAL A 209 -15.89 -13.27 22.81
CA VAL A 209 -14.79 -12.32 22.66
C VAL A 209 -15.37 -10.94 22.31
N GLU A 210 -15.27 -9.98 23.23
CA GLU A 210 -15.74 -8.62 23.01
C GLU A 210 -14.64 -7.77 22.36
N THR A 211 -14.94 -7.11 21.25
CA THR A 211 -13.98 -6.30 20.51
C THR A 211 -14.05 -4.83 20.86
N PHE A 212 -12.89 -4.19 21.02
CA PHE A 212 -12.72 -2.77 21.33
C PHE A 212 -11.67 -2.16 20.40
N ILE A 213 -11.83 -0.88 20.07
CA ILE A 213 -10.84 -0.14 19.28
C ILE A 213 -9.87 0.57 20.23
N GLY A 214 -8.58 0.39 20.00
CA GLY A 214 -7.50 0.96 20.79
C GLY A 214 -6.58 -0.09 21.40
N ASN A 215 -5.80 0.35 22.39
CA ASN A 215 -4.81 -0.46 23.09
C ASN A 215 -5.17 -0.65 24.57
N PHE A 216 -4.89 -1.83 25.10
CA PHE A 216 -5.01 -2.12 26.53
C PHE A 216 -3.63 -2.22 27.20
N LYS A 217 -3.51 -1.58 28.37
CA LYS A 217 -2.37 -1.70 29.29
C LYS A 217 -2.92 -2.03 30.67
N ALA A 218 -2.41 -3.11 31.26
CA ALA A 218 -2.70 -3.52 32.63
C ALA A 218 -1.92 -2.66 33.64
#